data_AF-A0A7C6SMM2-F1
#
_entry.id   AF-A0A7C6SMM2-F1
#
_cell.length_a   1.000
_cell.length_b   1.000
_cell.length_c   1.000
_cell.angle_alpha   90.00
_cell.angle_beta   90.00
_cell.angle_gamma   90.00
#
_symmetry.space_group_name_H-M   'P 1'
#
loop_
_entity.id
_entity.type
_entity.pdbx_description
1 polymer ?
#
loop_
_entity_poly.entity_id
_entity_poly.type
_entity_poly.pdbx_seq_one_letter_code
_entity_poly.pdbx_strand_id
1 'polypeptide(L)'
;MNEDGIVNSIDATILKRFLLGVIDALPAKNPIWIADTNGDEIINSTDYVILTRYILNIIDQFPKKEVSEPINVGPYPDWDKVRASYATYTGSGYTGGACLLDPIPLDMEITALNPYDYNIYDIEAALAGAYLEVTGEKGSTIVFVTDLYPEGGDGALDLCPTSFDKIGNMADGRIDISWRIVAAPIDKNVSYRIKEGTSPSWIAIQVRDHKYPVLKMEIYQNGQWHNMKKMFWNHFIYENVDTTIPKIRITDIRGYVLTDVIDSLPGLGEIAEEAYIVPGNVQFPD
;
A
#
# COMPACT_ATOMS: atom_id res chain seq x y z
N MET A 1 -13.61 -3.10 19.81
CA MET A 1 -14.44 -1.99 20.34
C MET A 1 -13.85 -1.53 21.67
N ASN A 2 -14.13 -0.32 22.14
CA ASN A 2 -13.29 0.50 23.06
C ASN A 2 -11.83 0.79 22.59
N GLU A 3 -11.35 0.07 21.57
CA GLU A 3 -10.04 0.25 20.94
C GLU A 3 -8.84 -0.08 21.85
N ASP A 4 -9.04 -0.89 22.89
CA ASP A 4 -7.96 -1.36 23.77
C ASP A 4 -7.15 -2.54 23.17
N GLY A 5 -7.54 -3.01 21.99
CA GLY A 5 -6.89 -4.11 21.27
C GLY A 5 -7.24 -5.51 21.79
N ILE A 6 -8.15 -5.63 22.76
CA ILE A 6 -8.56 -6.90 23.38
C ILE A 6 -10.04 -7.12 23.15
N VAL A 7 -10.41 -8.16 22.40
CA VAL A 7 -11.81 -8.55 22.23
C VAL A 7 -12.31 -9.28 23.48
N ASN A 8 -13.18 -8.64 24.26
CA ASN A 8 -13.72 -9.19 25.51
C ASN A 8 -15.17 -8.70 25.81
N SER A 9 -15.67 -8.99 27.02
CA SER A 9 -17.04 -8.64 27.42
C SER A 9 -17.35 -7.14 27.45
N ILE A 10 -16.33 -6.27 27.48
CA ILE A 10 -16.47 -4.82 27.40
C ILE A 10 -16.97 -4.44 26.00
N ASP A 11 -16.38 -5.00 24.94
CA ASP A 11 -16.83 -4.82 23.56
C ASP A 11 -18.30 -5.19 23.41
N ALA A 12 -18.68 -6.37 23.92
CA ALA A 12 -20.05 -6.85 23.85
C ALA A 12 -21.01 -5.90 24.59
N THR A 13 -20.60 -5.36 25.75
CA THR A 13 -21.41 -4.39 26.50
C THR A 13 -21.61 -3.10 25.71
N ILE A 14 -20.57 -2.61 25.04
CA ILE A 14 -20.62 -1.40 24.22
C ILE A 14 -21.52 -1.61 23.00
N LEU A 15 -21.30 -2.69 22.23
CA LEU A 15 -22.15 -3.02 21.07
C LEU A 15 -23.61 -3.17 21.49
N LYS A 16 -23.88 -3.86 22.60
CA LYS A 16 -25.25 -4.00 23.13
C LYS A 16 -25.88 -2.65 23.46
N ARG A 17 -25.14 -1.73 24.12
CA ARG A 17 -25.65 -0.40 24.45
C ARG A 17 -25.98 0.40 23.20
N PHE A 18 -25.16 0.29 22.17
CA PHE A 18 -25.41 0.94 20.88
C PHE A 18 -26.67 0.38 20.20
N LEU A 19 -26.80 -0.94 20.10
CA LEU A 19 -27.98 -1.58 19.50
C LEU A 19 -29.28 -1.29 20.26
N LEU A 20 -29.20 -0.98 21.56
CA LEU A 20 -30.34 -0.61 22.40
C LEU A 20 -30.63 0.91 22.40
N GLY A 21 -29.86 1.71 21.67
CA GLY A 21 -30.00 3.17 21.66
C GLY A 21 -29.66 3.83 23.00
N VAL A 22 -28.88 3.16 23.87
CA VAL A 22 -28.38 3.74 25.12
C VAL A 22 -27.21 4.68 24.87
N ILE A 23 -26.47 4.43 23.79
CA ILE A 23 -25.45 5.32 23.23
C ILE A 23 -25.75 5.51 21.75
N ASP A 24 -25.61 6.74 21.25
CA ASP A 24 -25.91 7.09 19.86
C ASP A 24 -24.76 6.73 18.90
N ALA A 25 -23.56 6.51 19.43
CA ALA A 25 -22.37 6.18 18.66
C ALA A 25 -21.43 5.25 19.45
N LEU A 26 -20.65 4.46 18.70
CA LEU A 26 -19.60 3.61 19.27
C LEU A 26 -18.36 4.44 19.61
N PRO A 27 -17.70 4.18 20.77
CA PRO A 27 -16.49 4.89 21.18
C PRO A 27 -15.28 4.35 20.43
N ALA A 28 -15.22 4.60 19.13
CA ALA A 28 -14.17 4.14 18.25
C ALA A 28 -14.11 4.96 16.98
N LYS A 29 -12.92 5.03 16.40
CA LYS A 29 -12.64 5.68 15.11
C LYS A 29 -13.34 4.97 13.96
N ASN A 30 -13.41 3.63 14.02
CA ASN A 30 -14.03 2.82 12.97
C ASN A 30 -15.18 1.93 13.46
N PRO A 31 -16.38 2.50 13.69
CA PRO A 31 -17.54 1.74 14.16
C PRO A 31 -17.87 0.52 13.29
N ILE A 32 -17.77 0.65 11.96
CA ILE A 32 -18.09 -0.46 11.04
C ILE A 32 -17.02 -1.54 11.17
N TRP A 33 -15.74 -1.23 11.05
CA TRP A 33 -14.68 -2.26 11.10
C TRP A 33 -14.64 -3.07 12.40
N ILE A 34 -14.91 -2.43 13.53
CA ILE A 34 -14.82 -3.06 14.85
C ILE A 34 -16.08 -3.82 15.24
N ALA A 35 -17.25 -3.43 14.71
CA ALA A 35 -18.54 -3.87 15.20
C ALA A 35 -19.33 -4.65 14.16
N ASP A 36 -19.04 -4.50 12.86
CA ASP A 36 -19.50 -5.38 11.81
C ASP A 36 -18.62 -6.64 11.79
N THR A 37 -19.09 -7.66 12.47
CA THR A 37 -18.39 -8.92 12.68
C THR A 37 -18.81 -10.00 11.69
N ASN A 38 -19.80 -9.76 10.83
CA ASN A 38 -20.14 -10.64 9.70
C ASN A 38 -19.81 -10.03 8.31
N GLY A 39 -19.34 -8.79 8.28
CA GLY A 39 -18.88 -8.09 7.08
C GLY A 39 -20.02 -7.71 6.14
N ASP A 40 -21.24 -7.54 6.65
CA ASP A 40 -22.43 -7.18 5.86
C ASP A 40 -22.68 -5.66 5.75
N GLU A 41 -21.76 -4.87 6.29
CA GLU A 41 -21.78 -3.40 6.35
C GLU A 41 -22.92 -2.83 7.24
N ILE A 42 -23.58 -3.67 8.06
CA ILE A 42 -24.71 -3.28 8.92
C ILE A 42 -24.46 -3.73 10.37
N ILE A 43 -24.14 -2.79 11.26
CA ILE A 43 -24.00 -3.09 12.69
C ILE A 43 -25.37 -3.42 13.30
N ASN A 44 -25.61 -4.69 13.59
CA ASN A 44 -26.89 -5.17 14.10
C ASN A 44 -26.74 -6.31 15.14
N SER A 45 -27.87 -6.93 15.50
CA SER A 45 -27.88 -8.01 16.51
C SER A 45 -27.11 -9.26 16.07
N THR A 46 -26.96 -9.48 14.76
CA THR A 46 -26.13 -10.56 14.20
C THR A 46 -24.69 -10.39 14.65
N ASP A 47 -24.17 -9.16 14.64
CA ASP A 47 -22.81 -8.90 15.06
C ASP A 47 -22.59 -9.12 16.54
N TYR A 48 -23.55 -8.69 17.35
CA TYR A 48 -23.52 -8.91 18.78
C TYR A 48 -23.47 -10.41 19.12
N VAL A 49 -24.24 -11.23 18.38
CA VAL A 49 -24.24 -12.69 18.56
C VAL A 49 -22.88 -13.28 18.20
N ILE A 50 -22.29 -12.85 17.09
CA ILE A 50 -20.97 -13.31 16.64
C ILE A 50 -19.87 -12.90 17.62
N LEU A 51 -19.84 -11.64 18.03
CA LEU A 51 -18.93 -11.11 19.04
C LEU A 51 -19.00 -11.94 20.33
N THR A 52 -20.22 -12.25 20.78
CA THR A 52 -20.45 -13.06 21.98
C THR A 52 -19.97 -14.50 21.78
N ARG A 53 -20.19 -15.12 20.61
CA ARG A 53 -19.69 -16.47 20.30
C ARG A 53 -18.16 -16.54 20.32
N TYR A 54 -17.48 -15.50 19.83
CA TYR A 54 -16.02 -15.40 19.86
C TYR A 54 -15.51 -15.29 21.30
N ILE A 55 -16.07 -14.40 22.12
CA ILE A 55 -15.71 -14.24 23.54
C ILE A 55 -15.90 -15.55 24.33
N LEU A 56 -16.89 -16.37 23.95
CA LEU A 56 -17.17 -17.66 24.56
C LEU A 56 -16.33 -18.82 24.00
N ASN A 57 -15.38 -18.55 23.09
CA ASN A 57 -14.58 -19.56 22.38
C ASN A 57 -15.46 -20.63 21.67
N ILE A 58 -16.64 -20.22 21.18
CA ILE A 58 -17.49 -21.08 20.32
C ILE A 58 -17.02 -20.99 18.86
N ILE A 59 -16.44 -19.85 18.48
CA ILE A 59 -15.77 -19.61 17.21
C ILE A 59 -14.42 -18.99 17.52
N ASP A 60 -13.40 -19.36 16.74
CA ASP A 60 -12.03 -18.88 16.96
C ASP A 60 -11.71 -17.63 16.11
N GLN A 61 -12.64 -17.23 15.23
CA GLN A 61 -12.54 -16.07 14.35
C GLN A 61 -13.91 -15.51 13.98
N PHE A 62 -13.96 -14.25 13.56
CA PHE A 62 -15.20 -13.61 13.10
C PHE A 62 -15.57 -14.05 11.67
N PRO A 63 -16.88 -14.21 11.36
CA PRO A 63 -17.38 -14.49 10.01
C PRO A 63 -17.23 -13.34 9.01
N LYS A 64 -17.02 -12.09 9.46
CA LYS A 64 -16.70 -10.97 8.57
C LYS A 64 -15.64 -11.47 7.65
N LYS A 65 -15.95 -11.46 6.36
CA LYS A 65 -15.06 -12.04 5.35
C LYS A 65 -13.68 -11.55 5.71
N GLU A 66 -12.81 -12.52 6.02
CA GLU A 66 -11.39 -12.39 5.79
C GLU A 66 -11.27 -11.55 4.53
N VAL A 67 -10.55 -10.43 4.63
CA VAL A 67 -10.08 -9.61 3.51
C VAL A 67 -10.32 -10.36 2.21
N SER A 68 -11.27 -9.89 1.39
CA SER A 68 -11.74 -10.69 0.25
C SER A 68 -10.52 -11.25 -0.50
N GLU A 69 -10.45 -12.58 -0.61
CA GLU A 69 -9.30 -13.27 -1.20
C GLU A 69 -8.84 -12.55 -2.48
N PRO A 70 -7.52 -12.37 -2.69
CA PRO A 70 -7.02 -11.69 -3.86
C PRO A 70 -7.57 -12.29 -5.15
N ILE A 71 -8.23 -11.49 -6.00
CA ILE A 71 -8.74 -11.96 -7.29
C ILE A 71 -7.65 -11.73 -8.34
N ASN A 72 -7.22 -12.76 -9.05
CA ASN A 72 -6.28 -12.60 -10.16
C ASN A 72 -7.03 -12.32 -11.48
N VAL A 73 -6.80 -11.14 -12.07
CA VAL A 73 -7.38 -10.73 -13.37
C VAL A 73 -6.43 -10.89 -14.56
N GLY A 74 -5.27 -11.52 -14.33
CA GLY A 74 -4.22 -11.75 -15.31
C GLY A 74 -3.07 -10.76 -15.16
N PRO A 75 -1.80 -11.22 -15.29
CA PRO A 75 -0.64 -10.37 -15.09
C PRO A 75 -0.44 -9.39 -16.25
N TYR A 76 0.26 -8.30 -15.93
CA TYR A 76 0.77 -7.42 -16.98
C TYR A 76 1.85 -8.17 -17.79
N PRO A 77 1.93 -7.95 -19.12
CA PRO A 77 2.86 -8.67 -19.97
C PRO A 77 4.32 -8.50 -19.53
N ASP A 78 5.07 -9.59 -19.53
CA ASP A 78 6.51 -9.62 -19.24
C ASP A 78 6.92 -8.95 -17.91
N TRP A 79 6.04 -8.94 -16.91
CA TRP A 79 6.32 -8.28 -15.63
C TRP A 79 7.54 -8.87 -14.89
N ASP A 80 7.79 -10.17 -15.08
CA ASP A 80 8.88 -10.95 -14.47
C ASP A 80 10.12 -11.02 -15.35
N LYS A 81 10.16 -10.30 -16.49
CA LYS A 81 11.29 -10.36 -17.41
C LYS A 81 12.57 -9.88 -16.72
N VAL A 82 13.65 -10.61 -16.99
CA VAL A 82 15.00 -10.17 -16.61
C VAL A 82 15.45 -9.10 -17.60
N ARG A 83 15.97 -8.00 -17.08
CA ARG A 83 16.55 -6.89 -17.85
C ARG A 83 18.05 -6.91 -17.67
N ALA A 84 18.79 -6.53 -18.70
CA ALA A 84 20.24 -6.40 -18.67
C ALA A 84 20.60 -4.98 -19.12
N SER A 85 21.45 -4.31 -18.34
CA SER A 85 21.92 -2.96 -18.62
C SER A 85 23.12 -2.65 -17.72
N TYR A 86 23.23 -1.43 -17.21
CA TYR A 86 24.30 -0.99 -16.32
C TYR A 86 23.76 -0.33 -15.05
N ALA A 87 24.59 -0.30 -14.01
CA ALA A 87 24.37 0.50 -12.82
C ALA A 87 25.45 1.56 -12.66
N THR A 88 25.08 2.72 -12.10
CA THR A 88 25.97 3.66 -11.40
C THR A 88 25.63 3.67 -9.91
N TYR A 89 26.24 4.57 -9.13
CA TYR A 89 25.85 4.78 -7.75
C TYR A 89 25.70 6.26 -7.36
N THR A 90 24.81 6.51 -6.41
CA THR A 90 24.49 7.84 -5.86
C THR A 90 24.18 7.76 -4.36
N GLY A 91 24.39 8.88 -3.65
CA GLY A 91 23.95 9.06 -2.26
C GLY A 91 22.54 9.63 -2.12
N SER A 92 21.84 9.92 -3.22
CA SER A 92 20.47 10.46 -3.22
C SER A 92 19.41 9.37 -2.97
N GLY A 93 18.13 9.75 -2.92
CA GLY A 93 17.00 8.83 -2.82
C GLY A 93 16.61 8.38 -1.41
N TYR A 94 17.42 8.65 -0.38
CA TYR A 94 17.05 8.41 1.03
C TYR A 94 16.07 9.46 1.58
N THR A 95 16.14 10.68 1.04
CA THR A 95 15.27 11.80 1.39
C THR A 95 14.93 12.55 0.11
N GLY A 96 13.66 12.93 -0.05
CA GLY A 96 13.19 13.76 -1.16
C GLY A 96 13.17 13.04 -2.51
N GLY A 97 13.22 11.71 -2.52
CA GLY A 97 13.12 10.92 -3.75
C GLY A 97 11.76 11.12 -4.44
N ALA A 98 11.73 10.98 -5.76
CA ALA A 98 10.54 11.20 -6.59
C ALA A 98 9.33 10.34 -6.17
N CYS A 99 9.56 9.21 -5.50
CA CYS A 99 8.50 8.33 -5.02
C CYS A 99 7.79 8.84 -3.76
N LEU A 100 8.27 9.89 -3.09
CA LEU A 100 7.73 10.40 -1.80
C LEU A 100 7.61 9.31 -0.72
N LEU A 101 8.62 8.45 -0.60
CA LEU A 101 8.62 7.29 0.31
C LEU A 101 9.27 7.58 1.68
N ASP A 102 9.74 8.80 1.90
CA ASP A 102 10.34 9.26 3.15
C ASP A 102 9.47 8.94 4.39
N PRO A 103 10.10 8.71 5.55
CA PRO A 103 11.55 8.55 5.75
C PRO A 103 12.06 7.17 5.31
N ILE A 104 13.25 7.12 4.71
CA ILE A 104 13.94 5.86 4.36
C ILE A 104 15.06 5.59 5.39
N PRO A 105 15.12 4.39 6.00
CA PRO A 105 16.25 4.03 6.86
C PRO A 105 17.58 4.10 6.10
N LEU A 106 18.62 4.65 6.73
CA LEU A 106 19.92 4.86 6.08
C LEU A 106 20.66 3.55 5.75
N ASP A 107 20.29 2.45 6.40
CA ASP A 107 20.79 1.10 6.15
C ASP A 107 19.99 0.37 5.06
N MET A 108 18.91 0.97 4.55
CA MET A 108 18.14 0.39 3.45
C MET A 108 18.94 0.44 2.15
N GLU A 109 18.97 -0.67 1.43
CA GLU A 109 19.53 -0.75 0.08
C GLU A 109 18.49 -0.22 -0.92
N ILE A 110 18.81 0.91 -1.56
CA ILE A 110 17.88 1.62 -2.45
C ILE A 110 18.46 1.80 -3.85
N THR A 111 17.60 2.17 -4.78
CA THR A 111 17.96 2.55 -6.15
C THR A 111 17.04 3.62 -6.70
N ALA A 112 17.56 4.41 -7.63
CA ALA A 112 16.77 5.19 -8.57
C ALA A 112 16.63 4.44 -9.91
N LEU A 113 15.49 4.58 -10.59
CA LEU A 113 15.20 3.92 -11.88
C LEU A 113 15.18 4.90 -13.04
N ASN A 114 15.67 4.47 -14.20
CA ASN A 114 15.50 5.23 -15.44
C ASN A 114 14.01 5.50 -15.76
N PRO A 115 13.68 6.56 -16.53
CA PRO A 115 12.29 6.97 -16.72
C PRO A 115 11.44 5.97 -17.50
N TYR A 116 12.03 5.12 -18.35
CA TYR A 116 11.30 4.16 -19.17
C TYR A 116 10.80 2.99 -18.31
N ASP A 117 11.68 2.43 -17.48
CA ASP A 117 11.30 1.37 -16.56
C ASP A 117 10.50 1.88 -15.36
N TYR A 118 10.78 3.09 -14.89
CA TYR A 118 9.99 3.71 -13.83
C TYR A 118 8.51 3.85 -14.22
N ASN A 119 8.25 4.13 -15.50
CA ASN A 119 6.91 4.34 -16.06
C ASN A 119 6.45 3.21 -17.01
N ILE A 120 6.80 1.95 -16.72
CA ILE A 120 6.37 0.82 -17.57
C ILE A 120 4.85 0.79 -17.77
N TYR A 121 4.44 0.23 -18.91
CA TYR A 121 3.05 0.11 -19.35
C TYR A 121 2.32 1.45 -19.51
N ASP A 122 3.06 2.54 -19.73
CA ASP A 122 2.54 3.91 -19.80
C ASP A 122 1.81 4.33 -18.50
N ILE A 123 2.23 3.77 -17.37
CA ILE A 123 1.69 4.10 -16.04
C ILE A 123 2.74 4.90 -15.28
N GLU A 124 2.41 6.15 -14.91
CA GLU A 124 3.31 7.00 -14.15
C GLU A 124 3.70 6.34 -12.81
N ALA A 125 5.00 6.35 -12.50
CA ALA A 125 5.55 5.75 -11.29
C ALA A 125 5.15 4.28 -11.06
N ALA A 126 4.97 3.51 -12.14
CA ALA A 126 4.60 2.10 -12.10
C ALA A 126 5.47 1.29 -11.13
N LEU A 127 6.79 1.51 -11.14
CA LEU A 127 7.75 0.77 -10.29
C LEU A 127 8.18 1.50 -9.02
N ALA A 128 7.54 2.61 -8.66
CA ALA A 128 7.81 3.26 -7.38
C ALA A 128 7.49 2.30 -6.21
N GLY A 129 8.41 2.17 -5.26
CA GLY A 129 8.29 1.24 -4.14
C GLY A 129 8.43 -0.24 -4.50
N ALA A 130 8.89 -0.56 -5.71
CA ALA A 130 9.21 -1.94 -6.08
C ALA A 130 10.49 -2.44 -5.38
N TYR A 131 10.64 -3.75 -5.29
CA TYR A 131 11.91 -4.39 -4.93
C TYR A 131 12.49 -5.10 -6.15
N LEU A 132 13.78 -4.90 -6.38
CA LEU A 132 14.51 -5.49 -7.50
C LEU A 132 15.62 -6.40 -6.96
N GLU A 133 15.73 -7.60 -7.50
CA GLU A 133 16.94 -8.41 -7.37
C GLU A 133 17.90 -7.98 -8.47
N VAL A 134 19.07 -7.45 -8.10
CA VAL A 134 20.08 -6.91 -9.01
C VAL A 134 21.34 -7.76 -8.90
N THR A 135 21.83 -8.23 -10.04
CA THR A 135 23.02 -9.09 -10.15
C THR A 135 24.10 -8.37 -10.94
N GLY A 136 25.29 -8.23 -10.35
CA GLY A 136 26.52 -7.77 -10.99
C GLY A 136 27.60 -8.86 -10.93
N GLU A 137 28.84 -8.50 -11.27
CA GLU A 137 29.97 -9.43 -11.33
C GLU A 137 30.27 -10.12 -9.99
N LYS A 138 30.11 -9.41 -8.86
CA LYS A 138 30.43 -9.94 -7.53
C LYS A 138 29.29 -10.75 -6.89
N GLY A 139 28.09 -10.70 -7.44
CA GLY A 139 26.92 -11.39 -6.88
C GLY A 139 25.63 -10.59 -7.03
N SER A 140 24.66 -10.88 -6.16
CA SER A 140 23.32 -10.28 -6.22
C SER A 140 22.94 -9.62 -4.90
N THR A 141 22.09 -8.59 -4.98
CA THR A 141 21.46 -7.95 -3.82
C THR A 141 20.01 -7.56 -4.14
N ILE A 142 19.24 -7.18 -3.13
CA ILE A 142 17.87 -6.68 -3.26
C ILE A 142 17.86 -5.19 -2.95
N VAL A 143 17.26 -4.39 -3.83
CA VAL A 143 17.16 -2.93 -3.67
C VAL A 143 15.71 -2.44 -3.75
N PHE A 144 15.41 -1.37 -3.02
CA PHE A 144 14.10 -0.71 -2.99
C PHE A 144 14.09 0.55 -3.87
N VAL A 145 13.08 0.68 -4.73
CA VAL A 145 12.94 1.80 -5.66
C VAL A 145 12.36 3.02 -4.95
N THR A 146 13.18 4.04 -4.73
CA THR A 146 12.77 5.27 -4.01
C THR A 146 12.83 6.54 -4.84
N ASP A 147 13.48 6.51 -6.01
CA ASP A 147 13.74 7.71 -6.79
C ASP A 147 13.75 7.46 -8.30
N LEU A 148 13.78 8.56 -9.06
CA LEU A 148 13.94 8.57 -10.51
C LEU A 148 15.40 8.87 -10.85
N TYR A 149 15.94 8.19 -11.85
CA TYR A 149 17.25 8.44 -12.46
C TYR A 149 17.03 9.11 -13.84
N PRO A 150 16.91 10.45 -13.92
CA PRO A 150 16.36 11.12 -15.09
C PRO A 150 17.15 10.92 -16.39
N GLU A 151 18.47 10.79 -16.29
CA GLU A 151 19.39 10.59 -17.40
C GLU A 151 19.72 9.11 -17.69
N GLY A 152 19.14 8.19 -16.92
CA GLY A 152 19.36 6.76 -17.10
C GLY A 152 18.88 6.25 -18.45
N GLY A 153 19.70 5.41 -19.10
CA GLY A 153 19.28 4.64 -20.28
C GLY A 153 18.30 3.51 -19.91
N ASP A 154 17.75 2.84 -20.93
CA ASP A 154 16.87 1.67 -20.74
C ASP A 154 17.56 0.59 -19.88
N GLY A 155 16.84 0.07 -18.88
CA GLY A 155 17.36 -0.88 -17.90
C GLY A 155 18.36 -0.31 -16.87
N ALA A 156 18.78 0.95 -16.98
CA ALA A 156 19.80 1.51 -16.09
C ALA A 156 19.26 1.77 -14.68
N LEU A 157 20.11 1.55 -13.67
CA LEU A 157 19.85 1.79 -12.25
C LEU A 157 20.91 2.73 -11.66
N ASP A 158 20.52 3.58 -10.72
CA ASP A 158 21.45 4.35 -9.89
C ASP A 158 21.34 3.86 -8.44
N LEU A 159 22.26 2.99 -8.04
CA LEU A 159 22.21 2.25 -6.78
C LEU A 159 22.74 3.10 -5.61
N CYS A 160 22.33 2.80 -4.38
CA CYS A 160 23.08 3.33 -3.23
C CYS A 160 24.50 2.69 -3.18
N PRO A 161 25.49 3.35 -2.54
CA PRO A 161 26.88 2.87 -2.55
C PRO A 161 27.03 1.50 -1.91
N THR A 162 26.22 1.19 -0.89
CA THR A 162 26.18 -0.11 -0.22
C THR A 162 25.83 -1.24 -1.20
N SER A 163 24.76 -1.07 -1.99
CA SER A 163 24.32 -2.07 -2.96
C SER A 163 25.32 -2.21 -4.10
N PHE A 164 25.89 -1.10 -4.59
CA PHE A 164 26.87 -1.12 -5.68
C PHE A 164 28.14 -1.87 -5.29
N ASP A 165 28.71 -1.60 -4.11
CA ASP A 165 29.95 -2.26 -3.65
C ASP A 165 29.79 -3.77 -3.45
N LYS A 166 28.58 -4.22 -3.07
CA LYS A 166 28.24 -5.64 -2.93
C LYS A 166 28.30 -6.39 -4.26
N ILE A 167 27.86 -5.77 -5.36
CA ILE A 167 27.69 -6.46 -6.64
C ILE A 167 28.74 -6.08 -7.69
N GLY A 168 29.55 -5.05 -7.45
CA GLY A 168 30.59 -4.61 -8.38
C GLY A 168 31.73 -3.83 -7.72
N ASN A 169 32.71 -3.43 -8.51
CA ASN A 169 33.85 -2.66 -8.03
C ASN A 169 33.57 -1.16 -8.10
N MET A 170 33.51 -0.48 -6.95
CA MET A 170 33.25 0.96 -6.85
C MET A 170 34.17 1.81 -7.74
N ALA A 171 35.43 1.40 -7.93
CA ALA A 171 36.40 2.14 -8.72
C ALA A 171 36.06 2.22 -10.22
N ASP A 172 35.20 1.32 -10.71
CA ASP A 172 34.80 1.30 -12.12
C ASP A 172 33.74 2.38 -12.41
N GLY A 173 33.05 2.88 -11.38
CA GLY A 173 32.02 3.92 -11.46
C GLY A 173 30.73 3.51 -12.18
N ARG A 174 30.81 2.47 -13.02
CA ARG A 174 29.72 1.88 -13.77
C ARG A 174 30.01 0.40 -13.98
N ILE A 175 29.01 -0.44 -13.75
CA ILE A 175 29.11 -1.90 -13.89
C ILE A 175 27.97 -2.44 -14.73
N ASP A 176 28.20 -3.54 -15.44
CA ASP A 176 27.13 -4.28 -16.10
C ASP A 176 26.29 -5.04 -15.06
N ILE A 177 24.97 -5.01 -15.23
CA ILE A 177 24.02 -5.66 -14.33
C ILE A 177 22.91 -6.38 -15.10
N SER A 178 22.29 -7.33 -14.42
CA SER A 178 20.94 -7.79 -14.76
C SER A 178 20.03 -7.66 -13.55
N TRP A 179 18.73 -7.46 -13.77
CA TRP A 179 17.77 -7.32 -12.69
C TRP A 179 16.37 -7.78 -13.07
N ARG A 180 15.58 -8.12 -12.05
CA ARG A 180 14.16 -8.45 -12.16
C ARG A 180 13.38 -7.97 -10.95
N ILE A 181 12.08 -7.80 -11.10
CA ILE A 181 11.17 -7.48 -10.00
C ILE A 181 11.02 -8.73 -9.12
N VAL A 182 11.09 -8.54 -7.80
CA VAL A 182 10.89 -9.60 -6.80
C VAL A 182 9.85 -9.17 -5.77
N ALA A 183 9.32 -10.16 -5.03
CA ALA A 183 8.48 -9.86 -3.87
C ALA A 183 9.27 -9.01 -2.86
N ALA A 184 8.61 -8.01 -2.28
CA ALA A 184 9.17 -7.25 -1.18
C ALA A 184 9.45 -8.19 0.02
N PRO A 185 10.62 -8.10 0.66
CA PRO A 185 10.97 -8.88 1.84
C PRO A 185 10.31 -8.30 3.10
N ILE A 186 8.98 -8.22 3.11
CA ILE A 186 8.18 -7.64 4.18
C ILE A 186 7.11 -8.64 4.65
N ASP A 187 6.80 -8.57 5.95
CA ASP A 187 5.76 -9.38 6.59
C ASP A 187 4.79 -8.47 7.35
N LYS A 188 4.11 -7.61 6.59
CA LYS A 188 3.06 -6.70 7.08
C LYS A 188 2.07 -6.38 5.97
N ASN A 189 0.90 -5.89 6.36
CA ASN A 189 -0.10 -5.38 5.41
C ASN A 189 0.36 -4.08 4.74
N VAL A 190 -0.30 -3.74 3.64
CA VAL A 190 -0.14 -2.44 3.00
C VAL A 190 -0.50 -1.32 3.98
N SER A 191 0.04 -0.13 3.74
CA SER A 191 -0.35 1.10 4.45
C SER A 191 -0.64 2.21 3.45
N TYR A 192 -1.46 3.17 3.84
CA TYR A 192 -1.91 4.26 2.98
C TYR A 192 -1.38 5.59 3.49
N ARG A 193 -0.49 6.23 2.74
CA ARG A 193 -0.09 7.62 3.02
C ARG A 193 -1.12 8.55 2.38
N ILE A 194 -1.82 9.29 3.23
CA ILE A 194 -2.70 10.37 2.82
C ILE A 194 -1.86 11.63 2.71
N LYS A 195 -1.82 12.24 1.52
CA LYS A 195 -0.99 13.43 1.26
C LYS A 195 -1.60 14.66 1.92
N GLU A 196 -0.75 15.56 2.39
CA GLU A 196 -1.15 16.91 2.76
C GLU A 196 -1.90 17.61 1.60
N GLY A 197 -2.94 18.38 1.95
CA GLY A 197 -3.89 18.98 1.01
C GLY A 197 -5.06 18.09 0.61
N THR A 198 -5.10 16.83 1.05
CA THR A 198 -6.27 15.94 0.87
C THR A 198 -7.51 16.56 1.53
N SER A 199 -8.63 16.54 0.81
CA SER A 199 -9.96 16.99 1.24
C SER A 199 -11.03 16.21 0.47
N PRO A 200 -12.32 16.28 0.83
CA PRO A 200 -13.37 15.63 0.04
C PRO A 200 -13.39 16.04 -1.44
N SER A 201 -13.02 17.28 -1.78
CA SER A 201 -12.96 17.72 -3.18
C SER A 201 -11.80 17.13 -3.97
N TRP A 202 -10.70 16.76 -3.30
CA TRP A 202 -9.50 16.23 -3.94
C TRP A 202 -8.70 15.38 -2.95
N ILE A 203 -8.47 14.12 -3.30
CA ILE A 203 -7.69 13.19 -2.47
C ILE A 203 -6.45 12.71 -3.22
N ALA A 204 -5.36 12.47 -2.48
CA ALA A 204 -4.16 11.84 -2.99
C ALA A 204 -3.64 10.79 -2.01
N ILE A 205 -3.61 9.54 -2.46
CA ILE A 205 -3.30 8.38 -1.64
C ILE A 205 -2.14 7.62 -2.25
N GLN A 206 -1.11 7.36 -1.45
CA GLN A 206 -0.02 6.46 -1.81
C GLN A 206 -0.19 5.14 -1.09
N VAL A 207 0.00 4.04 -1.80
CA VAL A 207 0.10 2.70 -1.20
C VAL A 207 1.57 2.45 -0.85
N ARG A 208 1.84 2.07 0.39
CA ARG A 208 3.16 1.65 0.89
C ARG A 208 3.08 0.18 1.32
N ASP A 209 4.24 -0.41 1.55
CA ASP A 209 4.36 -1.76 2.11
C ASP A 209 3.64 -2.83 1.27
N HIS A 210 3.64 -2.68 -0.05
CA HIS A 210 3.05 -3.65 -0.97
C HIS A 210 4.09 -4.68 -1.42
N LYS A 211 3.75 -5.98 -1.43
CA LYS A 211 4.67 -7.04 -1.89
C LYS A 211 5.12 -6.88 -3.33
N TYR A 212 4.24 -6.35 -4.19
CA TYR A 212 4.49 -6.14 -5.61
C TYR A 212 4.03 -4.75 -6.05
N PRO A 213 4.57 -4.21 -7.16
CA PRO A 213 4.21 -2.88 -7.65
C PRO A 213 2.70 -2.72 -7.85
N VAL A 214 2.12 -1.65 -7.29
CA VAL A 214 0.69 -1.34 -7.43
C VAL A 214 0.48 -0.49 -8.68
N LEU A 215 -0.19 -1.04 -9.68
CA LEU A 215 -0.39 -0.37 -10.97
C LEU A 215 -1.73 0.37 -11.08
N LYS A 216 -2.72 -0.06 -10.31
CA LYS A 216 -4.06 0.51 -10.35
C LYS A 216 -4.65 0.64 -8.96
N MET A 217 -5.40 1.71 -8.75
CA MET A 217 -6.25 1.90 -7.57
C MET A 217 -7.62 2.39 -8.04
N GLU A 218 -8.67 1.86 -7.44
CA GLU A 218 -10.05 2.24 -7.69
C GLU A 218 -10.76 2.52 -6.38
N ILE A 219 -11.68 3.48 -6.41
CA ILE A 219 -12.52 3.87 -5.28
C ILE A 219 -13.99 3.53 -5.58
N TYR A 220 -14.70 3.00 -4.59
CA TYR A 220 -16.12 2.66 -4.73
C TYR A 220 -16.99 3.85 -4.31
N GLN A 221 -17.78 4.37 -5.25
CA GLN A 221 -18.69 5.49 -5.00
C GLN A 221 -19.91 5.39 -5.92
N ASN A 222 -21.09 5.74 -5.39
CA ASN A 222 -22.36 5.68 -6.15
C ASN A 222 -22.67 4.29 -6.76
N GLY A 223 -22.31 3.22 -6.06
CA GLY A 223 -22.56 1.84 -6.51
C GLY A 223 -21.59 1.32 -7.58
N GLN A 224 -20.51 2.06 -7.90
CA GLN A 224 -19.57 1.72 -8.96
C GLN A 224 -18.11 1.93 -8.53
N TRP A 225 -17.21 1.19 -9.18
CA TRP A 225 -15.77 1.39 -9.05
C TRP A 225 -15.28 2.46 -10.03
N HIS A 226 -14.56 3.44 -9.53
CA HIS A 226 -13.97 4.52 -10.32
C HIS A 226 -12.44 4.43 -10.29
N ASN A 227 -11.81 4.56 -11.45
CA ASN A 227 -10.36 4.56 -11.55
C ASN A 227 -9.75 5.83 -10.96
N MET A 228 -8.74 5.66 -10.10
CA MET A 228 -7.92 6.76 -9.60
C MET A 228 -6.71 6.95 -10.50
N LYS A 229 -6.35 8.20 -10.80
CA LYS A 229 -5.20 8.49 -11.66
C LYS A 229 -3.91 8.35 -10.86
N LYS A 230 -3.01 7.45 -11.26
CA LYS A 230 -1.64 7.38 -10.71
C LYS A 230 -0.82 8.56 -11.22
N MET A 231 -0.07 9.19 -10.33
CA MET A 231 0.77 10.36 -10.59
C MET A 231 2.25 10.00 -10.49
N PHE A 232 3.11 10.73 -11.20
CA PHE A 232 4.56 10.50 -11.23
C PHE A 232 5.26 10.57 -9.85
N TRP A 233 4.60 11.17 -8.85
CA TRP A 233 5.03 11.21 -7.44
C TRP A 233 4.43 10.08 -6.58
N ASN A 234 4.08 8.95 -7.21
CA ASN A 234 3.63 7.71 -6.56
C ASN A 234 2.39 7.87 -5.67
N HIS A 235 1.42 8.69 -6.09
CA HIS A 235 0.11 8.79 -5.45
C HIS A 235 -1.00 8.59 -6.49
N PHE A 236 -2.12 8.03 -6.06
CA PHE A 236 -3.35 7.93 -6.82
C PHE A 236 -4.28 9.08 -6.41
N ILE A 237 -4.85 9.78 -7.39
CA ILE A 237 -5.75 10.91 -7.15
C ILE A 237 -7.18 10.62 -7.58
N TYR A 238 -8.13 11.20 -6.85
CA TYR A 238 -9.55 11.21 -7.16
C TYR A 238 -10.20 12.48 -6.60
N GLU A 239 -11.34 12.88 -7.15
CA GLU A 239 -12.04 14.12 -6.78
C GLU A 239 -13.47 13.81 -6.33
N ASN A 240 -14.00 14.68 -5.46
CA ASN A 240 -15.39 14.62 -5.00
C ASN A 240 -15.74 13.30 -4.30
N VAL A 241 -14.94 12.92 -3.30
CA VAL A 241 -15.23 11.80 -2.41
C VAL A 241 -16.36 12.18 -1.46
N ASP A 242 -17.36 11.31 -1.31
CA ASP A 242 -18.55 11.55 -0.49
C ASP A 242 -18.51 10.90 0.91
N THR A 243 -17.41 10.20 1.23
CA THR A 243 -17.24 9.45 2.49
C THR A 243 -15.84 9.61 3.06
N THR A 244 -15.73 9.59 4.40
CA THR A 244 -14.44 9.57 5.11
C THR A 244 -13.84 8.17 5.20
N ILE A 245 -14.59 7.14 4.80
CA ILE A 245 -14.22 5.72 4.90
C ILE A 245 -14.37 4.98 3.56
N PRO A 246 -13.76 5.44 2.45
CA PRO A 246 -13.99 4.83 1.16
C PRO A 246 -13.48 3.39 1.09
N LYS A 247 -14.28 2.55 0.45
CA LYS A 247 -13.85 1.24 -0.01
C LYS A 247 -13.00 1.41 -1.27
N ILE A 248 -11.85 0.75 -1.28
CA ILE A 248 -10.88 0.81 -2.36
C ILE A 248 -10.59 -0.59 -2.88
N ARG A 249 -10.06 -0.67 -4.10
CA ARG A 249 -9.34 -1.87 -4.55
C ARG A 249 -8.06 -1.49 -5.27
N ILE A 250 -7.02 -2.28 -5.06
CA ILE A 250 -5.69 -2.08 -5.63
C ILE A 250 -5.29 -3.30 -6.45
N THR A 251 -4.66 -3.07 -7.62
CA THR A 251 -4.20 -4.14 -8.51
C THR A 251 -2.68 -4.11 -8.62
N ASP A 252 -2.03 -5.23 -8.34
CA ASP A 252 -0.58 -5.36 -8.52
C ASP A 252 -0.20 -5.66 -9.98
N ILE A 253 1.10 -5.63 -10.25
CA ILE A 253 1.69 -5.94 -11.56
C ILE A 253 1.37 -7.36 -12.06
N ARG A 254 1.02 -8.28 -11.17
CA ARG A 254 0.68 -9.67 -11.48
C ARG A 254 -0.82 -9.87 -11.70
N GLY A 255 -1.61 -8.80 -11.58
CA GLY A 255 -3.06 -8.82 -11.76
C GLY A 255 -3.83 -9.25 -10.52
N TYR A 256 -3.21 -9.39 -9.35
CA TYR A 256 -3.96 -9.61 -8.12
C TYR A 256 -4.66 -8.34 -7.69
N VAL A 257 -5.95 -8.45 -7.35
CA VAL A 257 -6.81 -7.37 -6.90
C VAL A 257 -7.13 -7.59 -5.42
N LEU A 258 -6.78 -6.63 -4.57
CA LEU A 258 -7.17 -6.57 -3.17
C LEU A 258 -8.26 -5.53 -2.98
N THR A 259 -9.20 -5.79 -2.07
CA THR A 259 -10.18 -4.80 -1.63
C THR A 259 -9.92 -4.45 -0.17
N ASP A 260 -9.91 -3.16 0.17
CA ASP A 260 -9.71 -2.67 1.54
C ASP A 260 -10.59 -1.44 1.78
N VAL A 261 -10.52 -0.89 3.01
CA VAL A 261 -11.15 0.37 3.40
C VAL A 261 -10.07 1.31 3.92
N ILE A 262 -10.07 2.55 3.44
CA ILE A 262 -9.25 3.60 4.04
C ILE A 262 -10.10 4.31 5.06
N ASP A 263 -9.76 4.12 6.32
CA ASP A 263 -10.52 4.65 7.43
C ASP A 263 -9.79 5.82 8.07
N SER A 264 -10.20 7.03 7.68
CA SER A 264 -9.74 8.35 8.17
C SER A 264 -9.36 9.29 7.02
N LEU A 265 -10.22 9.47 6.01
CA LEU A 265 -10.12 10.63 5.12
C LEU A 265 -10.75 11.87 5.77
N PRO A 266 -10.28 13.10 5.45
CA PRO A 266 -10.89 14.33 5.96
C PRO A 266 -12.36 14.47 5.55
N GLY A 267 -13.18 14.98 6.47
CA GLY A 267 -14.60 15.25 6.27
C GLY A 267 -14.90 16.58 5.55
N LEU A 268 -16.19 16.89 5.40
CA LEU A 268 -16.64 18.15 4.80
C LEU A 268 -16.12 19.37 5.58
N GLY A 269 -15.39 20.25 4.89
CA GLY A 269 -14.77 21.44 5.48
C GLY A 269 -13.40 21.19 6.09
N GLU A 270 -12.89 19.96 6.05
CA GLU A 270 -11.56 19.59 6.55
C GLU A 270 -10.55 19.45 5.41
N ILE A 271 -9.29 19.74 5.72
CA ILE A 271 -8.13 19.54 4.85
C ILE A 271 -7.03 18.90 5.70
N ALA A 272 -6.36 17.88 5.17
CA ALA A 272 -5.17 17.32 5.80
C ALA A 272 -4.02 18.35 5.77
N GLU A 273 -3.73 18.98 6.90
CA GLU A 273 -2.64 19.97 7.00
C GLU A 273 -1.25 19.32 6.83
N GLU A 274 -1.10 18.10 7.32
CA GLU A 274 0.10 17.27 7.18
C GLU A 274 -0.29 15.91 6.59
N ALA A 275 0.71 15.23 6.00
CA ALA A 275 0.52 13.85 5.58
C ALA A 275 0.52 12.89 6.77
N TYR A 276 -0.28 11.84 6.68
CA TYR A 276 -0.37 10.81 7.72
C TYR A 276 -0.53 9.42 7.10
N ILE A 277 -0.24 8.40 7.90
CA ILE A 277 -0.35 6.99 7.50
C ILE A 277 -1.61 6.39 8.12
N VAL A 278 -2.44 5.78 7.28
CA VAL A 278 -3.55 4.91 7.70
C VAL A 278 -3.11 3.45 7.51
N PRO A 279 -3.19 2.59 8.53
CA PRO A 279 -2.87 1.17 8.38
C PRO A 279 -3.89 0.49 7.46
N GLY A 280 -3.42 -0.35 6.54
CA GLY A 280 -4.26 -1.23 5.75
C GLY A 280 -4.41 -2.62 6.37
N ASN A 281 -5.34 -3.39 5.84
CA ASN A 281 -5.73 -4.70 6.41
C ASN A 281 -5.35 -5.86 5.50
N VAL A 282 -4.76 -5.59 4.34
CA VAL A 282 -4.62 -6.54 3.24
C VAL A 282 -3.16 -6.64 2.78
N GLN A 283 -2.80 -7.75 2.14
CA GLN A 283 -1.53 -7.89 1.44
C GLN A 283 -1.70 -8.76 0.20
N PHE A 284 -0.89 -8.50 -0.84
CA PHE A 284 -0.85 -9.34 -2.03
C PHE A 284 -0.30 -10.73 -1.66
N PRO A 285 -0.73 -11.80 -2.36
CA PRO A 285 -0.22 -13.13 -2.08
C PRO A 285 1.27 -13.22 -2.43
N ASP A 286 1.95 -14.23 -1.87
CA ASP A 286 3.30 -14.61 -2.31
C ASP A 286 3.33 -14.98 -3.79
#